data_AF-A0A960QXJ8-F1
#
_entry.id   AF-A0A960QXJ8-F1
#
_cell.length_a   1.000
_cell.length_b   1.000
_cell.length_c   1.000
_cell.angle_alpha   90.00
_cell.angle_beta   90.00
_cell.angle_gamma   90.00
#
_symmetry.space_group_name_H-M   'P 1'
#
loop_
_entity.id
_entity.type
_entity.pdbx_description
1 polymer ?
#
loop_
_entity_poly.entity_id
_entity_poly.type
_entity_poly.pdbx_seq_one_letter_code
_entity_poly.pdbx_strand_id
1 'polypeptide(L)'
;MNISLAFVRIFFTIISIFFMTTYMLSRPEGLLATNALIGILIGFVFSLLLIGFDTLFRKFNLRSFNIAVVGLFIGYLMGQALVLIFDAILDLSSISLVLTPQALEIIKIALFLFGTYLGSIMTLRASDELYISIPFVKFAPTAQKKKDL
;
A
#
# COMPACT_ATOMS: atom_id res chain seq x y z
N MET A 1 3.13 -13.74 -23.63
CA MET A 1 3.18 -12.64 -22.64
C MET A 1 2.08 -11.66 -23.00
N ASN A 2 1.16 -11.31 -22.09
CA ASN A 2 0.15 -10.29 -22.39
C ASN A 2 0.87 -8.98 -22.72
N ILE A 3 0.70 -8.48 -23.94
CA ILE A 3 1.38 -7.27 -24.44
C ILE A 3 1.10 -6.09 -23.50
N SER A 4 -0.14 -5.98 -23.02
CA SER A 4 -0.54 -4.96 -22.05
C SER A 4 0.22 -5.06 -20.72
N LEU A 5 0.51 -6.27 -20.23
CA LEU A 5 1.25 -6.46 -18.98
C LEU A 5 2.72 -6.04 -19.14
N ALA A 6 3.33 -6.41 -20.26
CA ALA A 6 4.69 -6.01 -20.58
C ALA A 6 4.83 -4.49 -20.71
N PHE A 7 3.86 -3.86 -21.38
CA PHE A 7 3.79 -2.40 -21.50
C PHE A 7 3.76 -1.72 -20.12
N VAL A 8 2.87 -2.15 -19.21
CA VAL A 8 2.77 -1.57 -17.86
C VAL A 8 4.09 -1.74 -17.08
N ARG A 9 4.73 -2.91 -17.13
CA ARG A 9 6.01 -3.16 -16.44
C ARG A 9 7.15 -2.27 -16.96
N ILE A 10 7.24 -2.09 -18.28
CA ILE A 10 8.24 -1.20 -18.88
C ILE A 10 7.96 0.25 -18.49
N PHE A 11 6.70 0.68 -18.56
CA PHE A 11 6.28 2.03 -18.18
C PHE A 11 6.65 2.35 -16.73
N PHE A 12 6.33 1.47 -15.78
CA PHE A 12 6.69 1.64 -14.37
C PHE A 12 8.21 1.58 -14.13
N THR A 13 8.96 0.82 -14.92
CA THR A 13 10.44 0.85 -14.87
C THR A 13 10.99 2.21 -15.25
N ILE A 14 10.51 2.77 -16.36
CA ILE A 14 10.95 4.09 -16.85
C ILE A 14 10.62 5.17 -15.81
N ILE A 15 9.39 5.16 -15.27
CA ILE A 15 8.95 6.10 -14.25
C ILE A 15 9.80 5.98 -12.98
N SER A 16 10.05 4.76 -12.50
CA SER A 16 10.85 4.54 -11.28
C SER A 16 12.27 5.07 -11.41
N ILE A 17 12.92 4.83 -12.55
CA ILE A 17 14.25 5.38 -12.86
C ILE A 17 14.18 6.90 -12.91
N PHE A 18 13.22 7.46 -13.65
CA PHE A 18 13.08 8.90 -13.81
C PHE A 18 12.89 9.62 -12.46
N PHE A 19 11.99 9.15 -11.60
CA PHE A 19 11.74 9.75 -10.30
C PHE A 19 12.96 9.62 -9.36
N MET A 20 13.59 8.46 -9.28
CA MET A 20 14.74 8.25 -8.39
C MET A 20 15.97 9.04 -8.85
N THR A 21 16.22 9.12 -10.16
CA THR A 21 17.28 9.98 -10.72
C THR A 21 17.02 11.45 -10.44
N THR A 22 15.79 11.94 -10.64
CA THR A 22 15.43 13.34 -10.36
C THR A 22 15.58 13.66 -8.88
N TYR A 23 15.16 12.76 -8.00
CA TYR A 23 15.31 12.92 -6.55
C TYR A 23 16.79 12.98 -6.14
N MET A 24 17.64 12.08 -6.66
CA MET A 24 19.09 12.10 -6.36
C MET A 24 19.81 13.32 -6.95
N LEU A 25 19.40 13.81 -8.11
CA LEU A 25 19.94 15.04 -8.70
C LEU A 25 19.57 16.30 -7.91
N SER A 26 18.46 16.28 -7.17
CA SER A 26 18.03 17.38 -6.31
C SER A 26 18.89 17.51 -5.04
N ARG A 27 19.79 16.55 -4.78
CA ARG A 27 20.68 16.58 -3.61
C ARG A 27 21.84 17.55 -3.86
N PRO A 28 22.07 18.53 -2.97
CA PRO A 28 23.12 19.55 -3.17
C PRO A 28 24.56 19.02 -2.98
N GLU A 29 24.71 17.80 -2.48
CA GLU A 29 26.01 17.19 -2.18
C GLU A 29 26.37 16.12 -3.22
N GLY A 30 27.63 16.13 -3.67
CA GLY A 30 28.20 15.09 -4.53
C GLY A 30 28.33 15.48 -6.01
N LEU A 31 29.01 14.62 -6.76
CA LEU A 31 29.20 14.80 -8.20
C LEU A 31 27.91 14.43 -8.94
N LEU A 32 27.45 15.28 -9.87
CA LEU A 32 26.21 15.08 -10.62
C LEU A 32 26.12 13.70 -11.28
N ALA A 33 27.23 13.22 -11.87
CA ALA A 33 27.28 11.92 -12.53
C ALA A 33 27.09 10.75 -11.53
N THR A 34 27.67 10.85 -10.33
CA THR A 34 27.53 9.84 -9.29
C THR A 34 26.09 9.78 -8.77
N ASN A 35 25.48 10.95 -8.51
CA ASN A 35 24.10 11.04 -8.06
C ASN A 35 23.12 10.51 -9.11
N ALA A 36 23.36 10.81 -10.39
CA ALA A 36 22.57 10.28 -11.49
C ALA A 36 22.65 8.74 -11.57
N LEU A 37 23.86 8.18 -11.48
CA LEU A 37 24.08 6.74 -11.54
C LEU A 37 23.43 6.01 -10.36
N ILE A 38 23.58 6.55 -9.15
CA ILE A 38 22.91 6.02 -7.94
C ILE A 38 21.39 6.05 -8.13
N GLY A 39 20.83 7.15 -8.64
CA GLY A 39 19.40 7.28 -8.89
C GLY A 39 18.88 6.26 -9.91
N ILE A 40 19.62 6.01 -10.99
CA ILE A 40 19.28 4.98 -11.99
C ILE A 40 19.27 3.59 -11.34
N LEU A 41 20.31 3.28 -10.56
CA LEU A 41 20.46 1.97 -9.93
C LEU A 41 19.35 1.71 -8.91
N ILE A 42 19.05 2.69 -8.04
CA ILE A 42 17.95 2.62 -7.07
C ILE A 42 16.61 2.50 -7.78
N GLY A 43 16.37 3.30 -8.82
CA GLY A 43 15.12 3.25 -9.58
C GLY A 43 14.91 1.92 -10.30
N PHE A 44 15.99 1.32 -10.81
CA PHE A 44 15.93 -0.01 -11.42
C PHE A 44 15.64 -1.10 -10.38
N VAL A 45 16.35 -1.11 -9.25
CA VAL A 45 16.09 -2.05 -8.14
C VAL A 45 14.67 -1.91 -7.61
N PHE A 46 14.18 -0.67 -7.47
CA PHE A 46 12.80 -0.41 -7.05
C PHE A 46 11.79 -0.95 -8.06
N SER A 47 12.02 -0.78 -9.37
CA SER A 47 11.16 -1.37 -10.39
C SER A 47 11.13 -2.90 -10.33
N LEU A 48 12.29 -3.55 -10.15
CA LEU A 48 12.35 -5.00 -9.97
C LEU A 48 11.55 -5.45 -8.74
N LEU A 49 11.58 -4.68 -7.66
CA LEU A 49 10.79 -4.93 -6.46
C LEU A 49 9.27 -4.84 -6.78
N LEU A 50 8.84 -3.80 -7.49
CA LEU A 50 7.44 -3.65 -7.92
C LEU A 50 6.97 -4.81 -8.80
N ILE A 51 7.79 -5.23 -9.77
CA ILE A 51 7.51 -6.38 -10.64
C ILE A 51 7.50 -7.69 -9.83
N GLY A 52 8.33 -7.78 -8.79
CA GLY A 52 8.31 -8.87 -7.82
C GLY A 52 6.97 -8.97 -7.10
N PHE A 53 6.41 -7.85 -6.63
CA PHE A 53 5.08 -7.81 -6.02
C PHE A 53 3.98 -8.21 -7.00
N ASP A 54 4.00 -7.74 -8.25
CA ASP A 54 3.06 -8.18 -9.29
C ASP A 54 3.09 -9.72 -9.44
N THR A 55 4.27 -10.32 -9.39
CA THR A 55 4.42 -11.78 -9.47
C THR A 55 3.90 -12.50 -8.21
N LEU A 56 4.15 -11.94 -7.02
CA LEU A 56 3.66 -12.48 -5.75
C LEU A 56 2.12 -12.42 -5.67
N PHE A 57 1.52 -11.32 -6.13
CA PHE A 57 0.08 -11.10 -6.15
C PHE A 57 -0.62 -11.67 -7.38
N ARG A 58 0.07 -12.39 -8.27
CA ARG A 58 -0.52 -12.93 -9.50
C ARG A 58 -1.76 -13.81 -9.27
N LYS A 59 -1.83 -14.50 -8.13
CA LYS A 59 -2.97 -15.35 -7.74
C LYS A 59 -4.00 -14.61 -6.87
N PHE A 60 -3.70 -13.37 -6.49
CA PHE A 60 -4.59 -12.56 -5.67
C PHE A 60 -5.73 -12.06 -6.55
N ASN A 61 -6.97 -12.44 -6.21
CA ASN A 61 -8.13 -11.97 -6.94
C ASN A 61 -8.51 -10.54 -6.50
N LEU A 62 -9.26 -9.82 -7.34
CA LEU A 62 -9.72 -8.47 -7.02
C LEU A 62 -10.61 -8.44 -5.77
N ARG A 63 -11.34 -9.53 -5.49
CA ARG A 63 -12.21 -9.65 -4.31
C ARG A 63 -11.39 -9.61 -3.00
N SER A 64 -10.42 -10.50 -2.86
CA SER A 64 -9.51 -10.58 -1.71
C SER A 64 -8.68 -9.30 -1.56
N PHE A 65 -8.30 -8.66 -2.68
CA PHE A 65 -7.66 -7.34 -2.62
C PHE A 65 -8.56 -6.28 -2.00
N ASN A 66 -9.79 -6.14 -2.50
CA ASN A 66 -10.72 -5.16 -1.96
C ASN A 66 -11.03 -5.40 -0.48
N ILE A 67 -11.20 -6.66 -0.08
CA ILE A 67 -11.46 -7.01 1.32
C ILE A 67 -10.23 -6.71 2.20
N ALA A 68 -9.02 -6.99 1.71
CA ALA A 68 -7.80 -6.64 2.43
C ALA A 68 -7.64 -5.12 2.58
N VAL A 69 -8.00 -4.32 1.58
CA VAL A 69 -8.00 -2.85 1.65
C VAL A 69 -9.02 -2.35 2.69
N VAL A 70 -10.25 -2.90 2.69
CA VAL A 70 -11.25 -2.57 3.72
C VAL A 70 -10.75 -2.97 5.11
N GLY A 71 -10.16 -4.15 5.24
CA GLY A 71 -9.59 -4.63 6.49
C GLY A 71 -8.46 -3.74 7.01
N LEU A 72 -7.56 -3.31 6.13
CA LEU A 72 -6.51 -2.34 6.48
C LEU A 72 -7.10 -1.00 6.91
N PHE A 73 -8.16 -0.53 6.25
CA PHE A 73 -8.83 0.71 6.62
C PHE A 73 -9.50 0.62 7.99
N ILE A 74 -10.26 -0.45 8.26
CA ILE A 74 -10.89 -0.69 9.57
C ILE A 74 -9.84 -0.92 10.65
N GLY A 75 -8.79 -1.68 10.34
CA GLY A 75 -7.65 -1.89 11.23
C GLY A 75 -6.93 -0.59 11.57
N TYR A 76 -6.71 0.30 10.59
CA TYR A 76 -6.16 1.64 10.81
C TYR A 76 -7.02 2.44 11.80
N LEU A 77 -8.34 2.45 11.61
CA LEU A 77 -9.26 3.14 12.53
C LEU A 77 -9.21 2.55 13.94
N MET A 78 -9.15 1.21 14.06
CA MET A 78 -9.04 0.53 15.35
C MET A 78 -7.70 0.81 16.04
N GLY A 79 -6.58 0.76 15.31
CA GLY A 79 -5.26 1.10 15.82
C GLY A 79 -5.19 2.54 16.30
N GLN A 80 -5.73 3.49 15.53
CA GLN A 80 -5.83 4.89 15.97
C GLN A 80 -6.68 5.05 17.22
N ALA A 81 -7.84 4.39 17.28
CA ALA A 81 -8.71 4.45 18.46
C ALA A 81 -8.00 3.95 19.73
N LEU A 82 -7.24 2.85 19.63
CA LEU A 82 -6.46 2.33 20.77
C LEU A 82 -5.39 3.32 21.24
N VAL A 83 -4.65 3.94 20.31
CA VAL A 83 -3.65 4.95 20.65
C VAL A 83 -4.29 6.17 21.30
N LEU A 84 -5.42 6.65 20.76
CA LEU A 84 -6.15 7.78 21.33
C LEU A 84 -6.67 7.52 22.75
N ILE A 85 -7.22 6.32 22.98
CA ILE A 85 -7.67 5.90 24.32
C ILE A 85 -6.49 5.82 25.28
N PHE A 86 -5.37 5.24 24.83
CA PHE A 86 -4.16 5.14 25.64
C PHE A 86 -3.60 6.52 26.01
N ASP A 87 -3.58 7.45 25.07
CA ASP A 87 -3.15 8.83 25.31
C ASP A 87 -4.05 9.55 26.31
N ALA A 88 -5.38 9.41 26.18
CA ALA A 88 -6.32 9.95 27.15
C ALA A 88 -6.12 9.39 28.56
N ILE A 89 -5.79 8.09 28.69
CA ILE A 89 -5.47 7.47 29.98
C ILE A 89 -4.18 8.05 30.57
N LEU A 90 -3.13 8.23 29.76
CA LEU A 90 -1.86 8.80 30.21
C LEU A 90 -2.02 10.23 30.71
N ASP A 91 -2.81 11.04 30.02
CA ASP A 91 -3.09 12.43 30.40
C ASP A 91 -3.84 12.52 31.74
N LEU A 92 -4.80 11.61 31.98
CA LEU A 92 -5.58 11.57 33.22
C LEU A 92 -4.80 11.00 34.41
N SER A 93 -3.85 10.10 34.17
CA SER A 93 -3.25 9.28 35.22
C SER A 93 -1.95 9.84 35.82
N SER A 94 -1.43 10.97 35.32
CA SER A 94 -0.10 11.51 35.69
C SER A 94 1.07 10.52 35.52
N ILE A 95 0.84 9.37 34.86
CA ILE A 95 1.80 8.29 34.59
C ILE A 95 2.87 8.72 33.59
N SER A 96 2.62 9.78 32.82
CA SER A 96 3.58 10.38 31.89
C SER A 96 4.89 10.84 32.55
N LEU A 97 4.91 11.03 33.88
CA LEU A 97 6.11 11.40 34.64
C LEU A 97 7.04 10.23 34.98
N VAL A 98 6.57 8.98 34.88
CA VAL A 98 7.32 7.78 35.35
C VAL A 98 7.98 7.02 34.20
N LEU A 99 7.40 7.08 32.99
CA LEU A 99 7.89 6.33 31.83
C LEU A 99 8.79 7.20 30.95
N THR A 100 9.86 6.60 30.42
CA THR A 100 10.73 7.29 29.46
C THR A 100 9.97 7.55 28.15
N PRO A 101 10.18 8.70 27.48
CA PRO A 101 9.46 9.04 26.24
C PRO A 101 9.57 7.96 25.15
N GLN A 102 10.74 7.32 25.05
CA GLN A 102 11.00 6.27 24.07
C GLN A 102 10.17 5.00 24.34
N ALA A 103 9.96 4.63 25.60
CA ALA A 103 9.13 3.48 25.94
C ALA A 103 7.65 3.71 25.60
N LEU A 104 7.16 4.94 25.80
CA LEU A 104 5.79 5.31 25.44
C LEU A 104 5.55 5.21 23.93
N GLU A 105 6.47 5.72 23.11
CA GLU A 105 6.36 5.61 21.64
C GLU A 105 6.34 4.16 21.17
N ILE A 106 7.19 3.30 21.72
CA ILE A 106 7.22 1.87 21.39
C ILE A 106 5.87 1.21 21.71
N ILE A 107 5.28 1.54 22.86
CA ILE A 107 3.96 1.00 23.25
C ILE A 107 2.87 1.49 22.29
N LYS A 108 2.87 2.78 21.91
CA LYS A 108 1.92 3.33 20.94
C LYS A 108 2.04 2.65 19.57
N ILE A 109 3.26 2.45 19.08
CA ILE A 109 3.52 1.73 17.82
C ILE A 109 3.01 0.29 17.92
N ALA A 110 3.28 -0.40 19.03
CA ALA A 110 2.80 -1.76 19.26
C ALA A 110 1.27 -1.85 19.28
N LEU A 111 0.59 -0.93 19.97
CA LEU A 111 -0.87 -0.84 19.99
C LEU A 111 -1.45 -0.55 18.60
N PHE A 112 -0.85 0.36 17.86
CA PHE A 112 -1.28 0.71 16.52
C PHE A 112 -1.14 -0.48 15.55
N LEU A 113 0.01 -1.16 15.57
CA LEU A 113 0.24 -2.37 14.76
C LEU A 113 -0.71 -3.50 15.15
N PHE A 114 -0.94 -3.68 16.45
CA PHE A 114 -1.88 -4.67 16.98
C PHE A 114 -3.30 -4.42 16.47
N GLY A 115 -3.81 -3.18 16.58
CA GLY A 115 -5.13 -2.80 16.08
C GLY A 115 -5.24 -2.97 14.56
N THR A 116 -4.21 -2.54 13.81
CA THR A 116 -4.17 -2.65 12.36
C THR A 116 -4.19 -4.11 11.89
N TYR A 117 -3.40 -4.96 12.53
CA TYR A 117 -3.35 -6.40 12.24
C TYR A 117 -4.67 -7.08 12.58
N LEU A 118 -5.20 -6.87 13.80
CA LEU A 118 -6.46 -7.51 14.21
C LEU A 118 -7.63 -7.10 13.33
N GLY A 119 -7.77 -5.80 13.04
CA GLY A 119 -8.87 -5.32 12.20
C GLY A 119 -8.79 -5.92 10.80
N SER A 120 -7.59 -5.95 10.22
CA SER A 120 -7.37 -6.56 8.90
C SER A 120 -7.73 -8.04 8.87
N ILE A 121 -7.27 -8.80 9.87
CA ILE A 121 -7.54 -10.25 9.94
C ILE A 121 -9.01 -10.54 10.20
N MET A 122 -9.68 -9.80 11.08
CA MET A 122 -11.10 -10.00 11.36
C MET A 122 -11.96 -9.70 10.14
N THR A 123 -11.68 -8.63 9.40
CA THR A 123 -12.38 -8.32 8.13
C THR A 123 -12.14 -9.41 7.09
N LEU A 124 -10.92 -9.93 6.98
CA LEU A 124 -10.62 -11.01 6.05
C LEU A 124 -11.34 -12.32 6.42
N ARG A 125 -11.51 -12.60 7.72
CA ARG A 125 -12.29 -13.76 8.21
C ARG A 125 -13.79 -13.60 8.00
N ALA A 126 -14.32 -12.39 8.13
CA ALA A 126 -15.72 -12.06 7.86
C ALA A 126 -16.02 -11.79 6.37
N SER A 127 -15.07 -12.14 5.48
CA SER A 127 -15.14 -11.84 4.04
C SER A 127 -16.37 -12.39 3.33
N ASP A 128 -16.89 -13.52 3.78
CA ASP A 128 -18.06 -14.17 3.18
C ASP A 128 -19.40 -13.48 3.54
N GLU A 129 -19.38 -12.60 4.54
CA GLU A 129 -20.56 -11.86 5.04
C GLU A 129 -20.61 -10.41 4.53
N LEU A 130 -19.51 -9.90 3.97
CA LEU A 130 -19.37 -8.51 3.53
C LEU A 130 -19.68 -8.33 2.03
N TYR A 131 -20.88 -7.84 1.74
CA TYR A 131 -21.31 -7.51 0.39
C TYR A 131 -21.31 -6.00 0.16
N ILE A 132 -20.40 -5.52 -0.69
CA ILE A 132 -20.42 -4.14 -1.20
C ILE A 132 -20.97 -4.20 -2.63
N SER A 133 -22.15 -3.63 -2.85
CA SER A 133 -22.71 -3.47 -4.19
C SER A 133 -21.98 -2.33 -4.90
N ILE A 134 -21.02 -2.67 -5.76
CA ILE A 134 -20.36 -1.70 -6.63
C ILE A 134 -21.11 -1.73 -7.98
N PRO A 135 -21.73 -0.61 -8.43
CA PRO A 135 -22.35 -0.58 -9.74
C PRO A 135 -21.29 -0.81 -10.82
N PHE A 136 -21.39 -1.93 -11.54
CA PHE A 136 -20.46 -2.29 -12.60
C PHE A 136 -21.00 -1.87 -13.96
N VAL A 137 -20.34 -0.92 -14.62
CA VAL A 137 -20.63 -0.57 -16.01
C VAL A 137 -19.72 -1.40 -16.92
N LYS A 138 -20.29 -2.42 -17.57
CA LYS A 138 -19.59 -3.20 -18.59
C LYS A 138 -19.65 -2.46 -19.92
N PHE A 139 -18.51 -1.92 -20.38
CA PHE A 139 -18.39 -1.51 -21.77
C PHE A 139 -18.30 -2.77 -22.64
N ALA A 140 -19.45 -3.27 -23.10
CA ALA A 140 -19.49 -4.36 -24.06
C ALA A 140 -19.19 -3.79 -25.45
N PRO A 141 -18.22 -4.35 -26.21
CA PRO A 141 -18.09 -4.02 -27.61
C PRO A 141 -19.40 -4.39 -28.29
N THR A 142 -20.03 -3.43 -28.98
CA THR A 142 -21.18 -3.70 -29.85
C THR A 142 -20.69 -4.56 -31.00
N ALA A 143 -20.64 -5.87 -30.79
CA ALA A 143 -20.58 -6.81 -31.90
C ALA A 143 -21.90 -6.62 -32.64
N GLN A 144 -21.87 -5.85 -33.73
CA GLN A 144 -22.94 -5.83 -34.70
C GLN A 144 -23.14 -7.29 -35.12
N LYS A 145 -24.19 -7.93 -34.61
CA LYS A 145 -24.74 -9.13 -35.23
C LYS A 145 -25.12 -8.71 -36.64
N LYS A 146 -24.27 -8.99 -37.63
CA LYS A 146 -24.74 -9.06 -39.01
C LYS A 146 -25.90 -10.03 -38.99
N LYS A 147 -27.10 -9.52 -39.26
CA LYS A 147 -28.23 -10.35 -39.64
C LYS A 147 -27.82 -10.97 -40.97
N ASP A 148 -27.58 -12.27 -40.97
CA ASP A 148 -27.60 -13.04 -42.20
C ASP A 148 -29.03 -12.99 -42.73
N LEU A 149 -29.23 -12.24 -43.82
CA LEU A 149 -30.43 -12.22 -44.66
C LEU A 149 -30.03 -12.69 -46.05
#